data_AF-A0A9J7IPR2-F1
#
_entry.id   AF-A0A9J7IPR2-F1
#
_cell.length_a   1.000
_cell.length_b   1.000
_cell.length_c   1.000
_cell.angle_alpha   90.00
_cell.angle_beta   90.00
_cell.angle_gamma   90.00
#
_symmetry.space_group_name_H-M   'P 1'
#
loop_
_entity.id
_entity.type
_entity.pdbx_description
1 polymer ?
#
loop_
_entity_poly.entity_id
_entity_poly.type
_entity_poly.pdbx_seq_one_letter_code
_entity_poly.pdbx_strand_id
1 'polypeptide(L)'
;MSSEDKKVVIEEHQLSSISVTARIPEFWKKSPKTWFIQAEAVLNPQKMSDESRYQVIILKLPQDVVEQVTEILLNPPEKNKYETLKNKLIFIYQESEERQVKKLIGEMELGDQKPSQLLRKMQDLARGRITNETLIVMWQNHLPTSVRGVLAVTEEKDLEKLASIADKVMETTTPINSVATVKQEPDPSGSQDQIISAINKLSDRLQKFRVKITRPFK
;
A
#
# COMPACT_ATOMS: atom_id res chain seq x y z
N MET A 1 41.83 -35.52 36.13
CA MET A 1 40.75 -34.51 36.07
C MET A 1 39.45 -35.25 36.34
N SER A 2 38.86 -34.94 37.50
CA SER A 2 37.89 -35.76 38.21
C SER A 2 36.50 -35.67 37.59
N SER A 3 35.69 -36.72 37.74
CA SER A 3 34.31 -36.78 37.25
C SER A 3 33.39 -35.72 37.88
N GLU A 4 33.76 -35.16 39.04
CA GLU A 4 33.06 -34.05 39.69
C GLU A 4 33.29 -32.71 38.98
N ASP A 5 34.51 -32.44 38.50
CA ASP A 5 34.82 -31.21 37.74
C ASP A 5 34.01 -31.12 36.45
N LYS A 6 33.78 -32.27 35.79
CA LYS A 6 32.94 -32.32 34.58
C LYS A 6 31.47 -32.04 34.89
N LYS A 7 30.96 -32.47 36.04
CA LYS A 7 29.55 -32.30 36.41
C LYS A 7 29.23 -30.84 36.77
N VAL A 8 30.12 -30.17 37.51
CA VAL A 8 29.98 -28.75 37.89
C VAL A 8 30.01 -27.85 36.65
N VAL A 9 30.92 -28.10 35.71
CA VAL A 9 31.02 -27.33 34.45
C VAL A 9 29.76 -27.51 33.57
N ILE A 10 29.16 -28.70 33.58
CA ILE A 10 27.91 -28.96 32.84
C ILE A 10 26.74 -28.21 33.49
N GLU A 11 26.61 -28.22 34.82
CA GLU A 11 25.52 -27.52 35.51
C GLU A 11 25.61 -25.99 35.37
N GLU A 12 26.81 -25.39 35.44
CA GLU A 12 26.99 -23.94 35.21
C GLU A 12 26.69 -23.53 33.76
N HIS A 13 27.08 -24.36 32.78
CA HIS A 13 26.77 -24.11 31.38
C HIS A 13 25.25 -24.23 31.10
N GLN A 14 24.56 -25.16 31.78
CA GLN A 14 23.10 -25.28 31.69
C GLN A 14 22.40 -24.10 32.37
N LEU A 15 22.80 -23.71 33.58
CA LEU A 15 22.25 -22.56 34.30
C LEU A 15 22.47 -21.23 33.55
N SER A 16 23.64 -21.05 32.92
CA SER A 16 23.91 -19.89 32.08
C SER A 16 23.05 -19.89 30.81
N SER A 17 22.82 -21.05 30.17
CA SER A 17 21.91 -21.17 29.02
C SER A 17 20.43 -20.92 29.36
N ILE A 18 19.98 -21.30 30.56
CA ILE A 18 18.63 -21.03 31.09
C ILE A 18 18.46 -19.53 31.39
N SER A 19 19.49 -18.88 31.92
CA SER A 19 19.49 -17.43 32.17
C SER A 19 19.48 -16.61 30.87
N VAL A 20 20.17 -17.08 29.83
CA VAL A 20 20.14 -16.45 28.48
C VAL A 20 18.77 -16.57 27.85
N THR A 21 18.20 -17.77 27.82
CA THR A 21 16.87 -17.99 27.27
C THR A 21 15.85 -17.14 28.02
N ALA A 22 15.91 -17.02 29.35
CA ALA A 22 15.00 -16.15 30.10
C ALA A 22 15.08 -14.66 29.69
N ARG A 23 16.22 -14.18 29.19
CA ARG A 23 16.42 -12.78 28.76
C ARG A 23 15.97 -12.50 27.33
N ILE A 24 15.74 -13.53 26.51
CA ILE A 24 15.30 -13.37 25.13
C ILE A 24 13.75 -13.35 25.10
N PRO A 25 13.13 -12.29 24.54
CA PRO A 25 11.68 -12.22 24.39
C PRO A 25 11.18 -13.24 23.36
N GLU A 26 9.88 -13.56 23.39
CA GLU A 26 9.25 -14.36 22.33
C GLU A 26 9.43 -13.72 20.94
N PHE A 27 9.45 -14.55 19.90
CA PHE A 27 9.71 -14.11 18.53
C PHE A 27 8.68 -13.08 18.01
N TRP A 28 9.18 -12.01 17.39
CA TRP A 28 8.33 -10.94 16.83
C TRP A 28 8.08 -11.12 15.33
N LYS A 29 6.91 -11.65 14.98
CA LYS A 29 6.48 -11.84 13.57
C LYS A 29 6.44 -10.56 12.74
N LYS A 30 6.10 -9.43 13.38
CA LYS A 30 6.01 -8.11 12.73
C LYS A 30 7.36 -7.45 12.48
N SER A 31 8.41 -7.86 13.20
CA SER A 31 9.72 -7.22 13.15
C SER A 31 10.85 -8.21 13.45
N PRO A 32 10.98 -9.27 12.62
CA PRO A 32 11.94 -10.35 12.84
C PRO A 32 13.38 -9.84 12.91
N LYS A 33 13.75 -8.85 12.07
CA LYS A 33 15.09 -8.23 12.07
C LYS A 33 15.44 -7.60 13.42
N THR A 34 14.53 -6.81 13.98
CA THR A 34 14.74 -6.13 15.26
C THR A 34 14.84 -7.13 16.40
N TRP A 35 14.01 -8.17 16.37
CA TRP A 35 14.10 -9.26 17.34
C TRP A 35 15.46 -9.97 17.30
N PHE A 36 15.96 -10.29 16.10
CA PHE A 36 17.29 -10.90 15.95
C PHE A 36 18.41 -9.99 16.46
N ILE A 37 18.34 -8.68 16.22
CA ILE A 37 19.32 -7.71 16.78
C ILE A 37 19.32 -7.78 18.31
N GLN A 38 18.14 -7.83 18.93
CA GLN A 38 18.03 -7.93 20.39
C GLN A 38 18.51 -9.28 20.91
N ALA A 39 18.13 -10.39 20.27
CA ALA A 39 18.59 -11.72 20.63
C ALA A 39 20.11 -11.84 20.51
N GLU A 40 20.71 -11.30 19.44
CA GLU A 40 22.16 -11.29 19.22
C GLU A 40 22.91 -10.45 20.25
N ALA A 41 22.32 -9.36 20.75
CA ALA A 41 22.91 -8.59 21.84
C ALA A 41 23.06 -9.41 23.13
N VAL A 42 22.17 -10.39 23.36
CA VAL A 42 22.25 -11.32 24.50
C VAL A 42 23.16 -12.51 24.21
N LEU A 43 23.14 -13.03 22.98
CA LEU A 43 23.89 -14.23 22.57
C LEU A 43 25.39 -13.95 22.30
N ASN A 44 25.74 -12.80 21.76
CA ASN A 44 27.12 -12.47 21.36
C ASN A 44 28.10 -12.42 22.56
N PRO A 45 27.76 -11.80 23.71
CA PRO A 45 28.65 -11.77 24.87
C PRO A 45 28.95 -13.15 25.46
N GLN A 46 28.07 -14.12 25.25
CA GLN A 46 28.19 -15.47 25.78
C GLN A 46 29.12 -16.38 24.95
N LYS A 47 29.61 -15.92 23.79
CA LYS A 47 30.45 -16.71 22.86
C LYS A 47 29.87 -18.12 22.57
N MET A 48 28.55 -18.25 22.52
CA MET A 48 27.87 -19.52 22.27
C MET A 48 28.20 -20.05 20.88
N SER A 49 28.34 -21.37 20.76
CA SER A 49 28.48 -22.06 19.47
C SER A 49 27.20 -21.94 18.62
N ASP A 50 27.33 -22.15 17.32
CA ASP A 50 26.21 -22.12 16.37
C ASP A 50 25.07 -23.07 16.77
N GLU A 51 25.42 -24.29 17.20
CA GLU A 51 24.50 -25.30 17.72
C GLU A 51 23.69 -24.79 18.92
N SER A 52 24.37 -24.20 19.91
CA SER A 52 23.70 -23.70 21.12
C SER A 52 22.82 -22.48 20.82
N ARG A 53 23.24 -21.60 19.91
CA ARG A 53 22.41 -20.47 19.45
C ARG A 53 21.15 -20.98 18.76
N TYR A 54 21.28 -21.96 17.87
CA TYR A 54 20.17 -22.57 17.16
C TYR A 54 19.14 -23.17 18.13
N GLN A 55 19.59 -23.93 19.14
CA GLN A 55 18.73 -24.51 20.17
C GLN A 55 17.99 -23.44 20.99
N VAL A 56 18.69 -22.40 21.43
CA VAL A 56 18.11 -21.28 22.18
C VAL A 56 17.03 -20.55 21.37
N ILE A 57 17.27 -20.35 20.08
CA ILE A 57 16.32 -19.67 19.20
C ILE A 57 15.07 -20.52 18.99
N ILE A 58 15.22 -21.83 18.72
CA ILE A 58 14.07 -22.72 18.54
C ILE A 58 13.15 -22.70 19.76
N LEU A 59 13.70 -22.71 20.97
CA LEU A 59 12.93 -22.62 22.21
C LEU A 59 12.13 -21.31 22.35
N LYS A 60 12.45 -20.29 21.56
CA LYS A 60 11.78 -18.97 21.55
C LYS A 60 10.87 -18.75 20.36
N LEU A 61 10.82 -19.69 19.43
CA LEU A 61 9.90 -19.63 18.30
C LEU A 61 8.53 -20.20 18.73
N PRO A 62 7.42 -19.49 18.47
CA PRO A 62 6.09 -20.04 18.66
C PRO A 62 5.81 -21.14 17.64
N GLN A 63 4.87 -22.03 17.95
CA GLN A 63 4.55 -23.21 17.14
C GLN A 63 4.29 -22.87 15.66
N ASP A 64 3.56 -21.80 15.38
CA ASP A 64 3.23 -21.41 14.01
C ASP A 64 4.46 -20.99 13.20
N VAL A 65 5.48 -20.43 13.85
CA VAL A 65 6.75 -20.09 13.21
C VAL A 65 7.57 -21.35 12.96
N VAL A 66 7.57 -22.28 13.91
CA VAL A 66 8.23 -23.60 13.80
C VAL A 66 7.67 -24.40 12.62
N GLU A 67 6.35 -24.39 12.43
CA GLU A 67 5.69 -25.01 11.27
C GLU A 67 6.20 -24.44 9.94
N GLN A 68 6.43 -23.13 9.84
CA GLN A 68 6.95 -22.49 8.62
C GLN A 68 8.42 -22.83 8.31
N VAL A 69 9.21 -23.21 9.32
CA VAL A 69 10.64 -23.58 9.15
C VAL A 69 10.91 -25.06 9.36
N THR A 70 9.86 -25.89 9.41
CA THR A 70 9.96 -27.33 9.66
C THR A 70 10.90 -28.04 8.68
N GLU A 71 10.94 -27.60 7.42
CA GLU A 71 11.88 -28.11 6.42
C GLU A 71 13.36 -27.95 6.86
N ILE A 72 13.71 -26.80 7.43
CA ILE A 72 15.06 -26.50 7.94
C ILE A 72 15.34 -27.28 9.23
N LEU A 73 14.31 -27.49 10.05
CA LEU A 73 14.44 -28.27 11.30
C LEU A 73 14.64 -29.77 11.02
N LEU A 74 13.98 -30.30 10.00
CA LEU A 74 14.08 -31.70 9.58
C LEU A 74 15.37 -31.99 8.81
N ASN A 75 15.81 -31.05 7.98
CA ASN A 75 17.07 -31.13 7.24
C ASN A 75 18.01 -29.98 7.63
N PRO A 76 18.61 -30.03 8.83
CA PRO A 76 19.51 -28.98 9.27
C PRO A 76 20.79 -28.99 8.42
N PRO A 77 21.26 -27.82 7.94
CA PRO A 77 22.52 -27.74 7.20
C PRO A 77 23.73 -28.09 8.09
N GLU A 78 24.78 -28.67 7.50
CA GLU A 78 25.98 -29.10 8.24
C GLU A 78 26.77 -27.96 8.90
N LYS A 79 26.63 -26.72 8.38
CA LYS A 79 27.31 -25.52 8.90
C LYS A 79 26.36 -24.32 8.88
N ASN A 80 26.53 -23.40 9.83
CA ASN A 80 25.76 -22.16 9.97
C ASN A 80 24.23 -22.41 10.09
N LYS A 81 23.82 -23.32 10.99
CA LYS A 81 22.42 -23.65 11.26
C LYS A 81 21.65 -22.42 11.73
N TYR A 82 22.25 -21.65 12.64
CA TYR A 82 21.64 -20.42 13.16
C TYR A 82 21.46 -19.38 12.04
N GLU A 83 22.50 -19.14 11.23
CA GLU A 83 22.46 -18.12 10.20
C GLU A 83 21.47 -18.47 9.07
N THR A 84 21.41 -19.75 8.70
CA THR A 84 20.44 -20.24 7.71
C THR A 84 19.01 -20.07 8.23
N LEU A 85 18.75 -20.46 9.47
CA LEU A 85 17.44 -20.29 10.12
C LEU A 85 17.06 -18.81 10.22
N LYS A 86 17.99 -17.95 10.67
CA LYS A 86 17.81 -16.49 10.76
C LYS A 86 17.44 -15.91 9.40
N ASN A 87 18.21 -16.21 8.36
CA ASN A 87 17.97 -15.68 7.02
C ASN A 87 16.63 -16.15 6.46
N LYS A 88 16.26 -17.41 6.66
CA LYS A 88 14.95 -17.92 6.23
C LYS A 88 13.80 -17.25 6.98
N LEU A 89 13.89 -17.13 8.30
CA LEU A 89 12.87 -16.45 9.12
C LEU A 89 12.70 -15.00 8.69
N ILE A 90 13.80 -14.28 8.51
CA ILE A 90 13.76 -12.90 8.01
C ILE A 90 13.11 -12.87 6.63
N PHE A 91 13.47 -13.77 5.72
CA PHE A 91 12.92 -13.82 4.38
C PHE A 91 11.39 -14.05 4.37
N ILE A 92 10.90 -15.09 5.04
CA ILE A 92 9.47 -15.45 5.08
C ILE A 92 8.62 -14.29 5.63
N TYR A 93 9.03 -13.75 6.78
CA TYR A 93 8.25 -12.71 7.46
C TYR A 93 8.40 -11.33 6.80
N GLN A 94 9.57 -11.02 6.22
CA GLN A 94 9.75 -9.80 5.44
C GLN A 94 8.93 -9.84 4.14
N GLU A 95 8.92 -10.96 3.42
CA GLU A 95 8.14 -11.09 2.19
C GLU A 95 6.64 -10.98 2.49
N SER A 96 6.16 -11.60 3.57
CA SER A 96 4.77 -11.47 4.01
C SER A 96 4.40 -10.02 4.37
N GLU A 97 5.26 -9.32 5.11
CA GLU A 97 5.04 -7.92 5.47
C GLU A 97 5.06 -7.01 4.23
N GLU A 98 6.03 -7.21 3.34
CA GLU A 98 6.13 -6.48 2.07
C GLU A 98 4.89 -6.69 1.21
N ARG A 99 4.40 -7.92 1.10
CA ARG A 99 3.17 -8.26 0.38
C ARG A 99 1.95 -7.60 1.01
N GLN A 100 1.87 -7.56 2.34
CA GLN A 100 0.79 -6.88 3.05
C GLN A 100 0.82 -5.36 2.79
N VAL A 101 1.99 -4.73 2.87
CA VAL A 101 2.17 -3.30 2.56
C VAL A 101 1.78 -3.01 1.11
N LYS A 102 2.25 -3.82 0.16
CA LYS A 102 1.91 -3.73 -1.26
C LYS A 102 0.40 -3.82 -1.49
N LYS A 103 -0.27 -4.74 -0.80
CA LYS A 103 -1.73 -4.90 -0.87
C LYS A 103 -2.45 -3.67 -0.32
N LEU A 104 -2.04 -3.17 0.84
CA LEU A 104 -2.63 -1.97 1.44
C LEU A 104 -2.46 -0.74 0.55
N ILE A 105 -1.27 -0.57 -0.05
CA ILE A 105 -1.00 0.50 -1.03
C ILE A 105 -1.90 0.34 -2.25
N GLY A 106 -2.03 -0.87 -2.79
CA GLY A 106 -2.88 -1.16 -3.95
C GLY A 106 -4.37 -0.95 -3.71
N GLU A 107 -4.84 -1.01 -2.47
CA GLU A 107 -6.22 -0.69 -2.08
C GLU A 107 -6.45 0.83 -1.87
N MET A 108 -5.39 1.65 -1.90
CA MET A 108 -5.54 3.10 -1.78
C MET A 108 -6.11 3.69 -3.07
N GLU A 109 -6.96 4.69 -2.93
CA GLU A 109 -7.48 5.46 -4.05
C GLU A 109 -6.95 6.89 -4.00
N LEU A 110 -6.67 7.45 -5.17
CA LEU A 110 -6.29 8.87 -5.28
C LEU A 110 -7.45 9.77 -4.85
N GLY A 111 -8.69 9.45 -5.26
CA GLY A 111 -9.88 10.26 -4.98
C GLY A 111 -9.68 11.72 -5.40
N ASP A 112 -9.93 12.64 -4.47
CA ASP A 112 -9.69 14.09 -4.63
C ASP A 112 -8.32 14.57 -4.10
N GLN A 113 -7.42 13.65 -3.71
CA GLN A 113 -6.14 13.99 -3.11
C GLN A 113 -5.09 14.34 -4.17
N LYS A 114 -4.13 15.19 -3.79
CA LYS A 114 -2.97 15.47 -4.65
C LYS A 114 -2.06 14.24 -4.77
N PRO A 115 -1.46 13.98 -5.95
CA PRO A 115 -0.47 12.94 -6.16
C PRO A 115 0.65 12.96 -5.10
N SER A 116 1.13 14.15 -4.71
CA SER A 116 2.13 14.30 -3.64
C SER A 116 1.64 13.82 -2.26
N GLN A 117 0.38 14.10 -1.92
CA GLN A 117 -0.22 13.66 -0.66
C GLN A 117 -0.39 12.14 -0.64
N LEU A 118 -0.82 11.55 -1.76
CA LEU A 118 -0.91 10.10 -1.91
C LEU A 118 0.47 9.44 -1.76
N LEU A 119 1.49 9.98 -2.42
CA LEU A 119 2.86 9.45 -2.33
C LEU A 119 3.38 9.47 -0.89
N ARG A 120 3.16 10.58 -0.17
CA ARG A 120 3.60 10.71 1.23
C ARG A 120 2.89 9.70 2.14
N LYS A 121 1.58 9.47 1.96
CA LYS A 121 0.86 8.43 2.69
C LYS A 121 1.39 7.03 2.36
N MET A 122 1.69 6.75 1.09
CA MET A 122 2.28 5.48 0.69
C MET A 122 3.70 5.30 1.24
N GLN A 123 4.52 6.35 1.32
CA GLN A 123 5.83 6.33 1.98
C GLN A 123 5.71 6.03 3.48
N ASP A 124 4.77 6.68 4.16
CA ASP A 124 4.51 6.48 5.59
C ASP A 124 4.00 5.07 5.91
N LEU A 125 3.23 4.45 4.99
CA LEU A 125 2.81 3.05 5.08
C LEU A 125 3.97 2.10 4.76
N ALA A 126 4.77 2.44 3.75
CA ALA A 126 5.91 1.65 3.33
C ALA A 126 6.98 1.57 4.42
N ARG A 127 7.26 2.64 5.17
CA ARG A 127 8.31 2.69 6.22
C ARG A 127 9.65 2.04 5.81
N GLY A 128 10.02 2.14 4.53
CA GLY A 128 11.22 1.48 3.98
C GLY A 128 11.15 -0.05 3.84
N ARG A 129 9.96 -0.65 3.89
CA ARG A 129 9.73 -2.08 3.65
C ARG A 129 9.73 -2.47 2.17
N ILE A 130 9.39 -1.53 1.29
CA ILE A 130 9.45 -1.68 -0.17
C ILE A 130 10.49 -0.73 -0.75
N THR A 131 11.03 -1.08 -1.91
CA THR A 131 11.97 -0.22 -2.63
C THR A 131 11.27 1.02 -3.19
N ASN A 132 12.00 2.13 -3.27
CA ASN A 132 11.50 3.39 -3.84
C ASN A 132 11.00 3.20 -5.28
N GLU A 133 11.67 2.37 -6.07
CA GLU A 133 11.26 2.04 -7.45
C GLU A 133 9.89 1.36 -7.49
N THR A 134 9.68 0.34 -6.64
CA THR A 134 8.39 -0.35 -6.55
C THR A 134 7.29 0.59 -6.07
N LEU A 135 7.61 1.47 -5.12
CA LEU A 135 6.69 2.47 -4.61
C LEU A 135 6.26 3.47 -5.70
N ILE A 136 7.20 3.94 -6.52
CA ILE A 136 6.90 4.83 -7.66
C ILE A 136 5.97 4.13 -8.65
N VAL A 137 6.27 2.88 -9.02
CA VAL A 137 5.43 2.12 -9.97
C VAL A 137 4.01 1.95 -9.43
N MET A 138 3.86 1.59 -8.16
CA MET A 138 2.56 1.48 -7.51
C MET A 138 1.83 2.83 -7.50
N TRP A 139 2.48 3.87 -7.01
CA TRP A 139 1.91 5.21 -6.97
C TRP A 139 1.46 5.69 -8.35
N GLN A 140 2.27 5.50 -9.39
CA GLN A 140 1.91 5.83 -10.77
C GLN A 140 0.65 5.08 -11.24
N ASN A 141 0.48 3.80 -10.86
CA ASN A 141 -0.73 3.04 -11.20
C ASN A 141 -2.02 3.61 -10.60
N HIS A 142 -1.92 4.37 -9.51
CA HIS A 142 -3.07 5.09 -8.93
C HIS A 142 -3.34 6.45 -9.59
N LEU A 143 -2.47 6.92 -10.49
CA LEU A 143 -2.62 8.20 -11.16
C LEU A 143 -3.39 8.09 -12.49
N PRO A 144 -4.13 9.15 -12.88
CA PRO A 144 -4.77 9.22 -14.18
C PRO A 144 -3.77 9.05 -15.34
N THR A 145 -4.24 8.53 -16.46
CA THR A 145 -3.40 8.27 -17.65
C THR A 145 -2.71 9.53 -18.18
N SER A 146 -3.32 10.70 -18.04
CA SER A 146 -2.72 12.00 -18.40
C SER A 146 -1.46 12.29 -17.61
N VAL A 147 -1.48 12.07 -16.29
CA VAL A 147 -0.33 12.28 -15.41
C VAL A 147 0.74 11.23 -15.68
N ARG A 148 0.35 9.95 -15.82
CA ARG A 148 1.28 8.85 -16.14
C ARG A 148 2.07 9.08 -17.42
N GLY A 149 1.43 9.61 -18.47
CA GLY A 149 2.10 9.89 -19.75
C GLY A 149 3.24 10.91 -19.62
N VAL A 150 3.04 11.96 -18.81
CA VAL A 150 4.09 12.98 -18.57
C VAL A 150 5.20 12.44 -17.68
N LEU A 151 4.84 11.67 -16.65
CA LEU A 151 5.82 11.05 -15.76
C LEU A 151 6.70 10.02 -16.47
N ALA A 152 6.18 9.30 -17.47
CA ALA A 152 6.95 8.34 -18.25
C ALA A 152 8.06 8.99 -19.10
N VAL A 153 7.92 10.27 -19.44
CA VAL A 153 8.93 11.05 -20.20
C VAL A 153 9.91 11.76 -19.27
N THR A 154 9.63 11.77 -17.96
CA THR A 154 10.46 12.46 -16.97
C THR A 154 11.58 11.52 -16.49
N GLU A 155 12.84 11.91 -16.68
CA GLU A 155 14.01 11.13 -16.23
C GLU A 155 14.38 11.32 -14.74
N GLU A 156 13.57 12.09 -13.99
CA GLU A 156 13.79 12.35 -12.56
C GLU A 156 13.61 11.08 -11.72
N LYS A 157 14.57 10.82 -10.83
CA LYS A 157 14.53 9.68 -9.89
C LYS A 157 14.12 10.08 -8.47
N ASP A 158 14.01 11.38 -8.23
CA ASP A 158 13.67 11.94 -6.93
C ASP A 158 12.15 11.91 -6.72
N LEU A 159 11.70 11.23 -5.68
CA LEU A 159 10.27 11.04 -5.38
C LEU A 159 9.53 12.36 -5.14
N GLU A 160 10.16 13.32 -4.47
CA GLU A 160 9.52 14.61 -4.15
C GLU A 160 9.35 15.46 -5.40
N LYS A 161 10.36 15.47 -6.27
CA LYS A 161 10.26 16.16 -7.57
C LYS A 161 9.22 15.51 -8.48
N LEU A 162 9.18 14.17 -8.51
CA LEU A 162 8.22 13.41 -9.31
C LEU A 162 6.78 13.71 -8.87
N ALA A 163 6.55 13.77 -7.55
CA ALA A 163 5.28 14.20 -6.96
C ALA A 163 4.92 15.64 -7.34
N SER A 164 5.87 16.57 -7.29
CA SER A 164 5.62 17.98 -7.66
C SER A 164 5.25 18.13 -9.14
N ILE A 165 5.92 17.39 -10.02
CA ILE A 165 5.57 17.35 -11.45
C ILE A 165 4.18 16.77 -11.65
N ALA A 166 3.86 15.67 -10.97
CA ALA A 166 2.53 15.05 -11.04
C ALA A 166 1.42 15.99 -10.54
N ASP A 167 1.65 16.71 -9.45
CA ASP A 167 0.72 17.71 -8.93
C ASP A 167 0.47 18.81 -9.96
N LYS A 168 1.54 19.35 -10.57
CA LYS A 168 1.43 20.40 -11.59
C LYS A 168 0.67 19.93 -12.83
N VAL A 169 0.93 18.70 -13.29
CA VAL A 169 0.21 18.10 -14.41
C VAL A 169 -1.26 17.86 -14.04
N MET A 170 -1.53 17.40 -12.82
CA MET A 170 -2.91 17.20 -12.38
C MET A 170 -3.67 18.53 -12.32
N GLU A 171 -3.05 19.61 -11.83
CA GLU A 171 -3.66 20.96 -11.82
C GLU A 171 -3.92 21.52 -13.22
N THR A 172 -3.06 21.23 -14.21
CA THR A 172 -3.27 21.67 -15.60
C THR A 172 -4.27 20.81 -16.37
N THR A 173 -4.46 19.55 -15.95
CA THR A 173 -5.37 18.60 -16.62
C THR A 173 -6.73 18.52 -15.94
N THR A 174 -6.84 18.86 -14.65
CA THR A 174 -8.15 19.15 -14.05
C THR A 174 -8.75 20.30 -14.83
N PRO A 175 -9.89 20.11 -15.51
CA PRO A 175 -10.53 21.23 -16.17
C PRO A 175 -10.77 22.28 -15.09
N ILE A 176 -10.23 23.47 -15.32
CA ILE A 176 -10.64 24.68 -14.63
C ILE A 176 -12.12 24.85 -14.98
N ASN A 177 -13.00 24.19 -14.22
CA ASN A 177 -14.40 24.57 -14.13
C ASN A 177 -14.48 25.82 -13.25
N SER A 178 -13.73 26.87 -13.63
CA SER A 178 -14.21 28.24 -13.50
C SER A 178 -15.09 28.53 -14.73
N VAL A 179 -16.16 27.75 -14.87
CA VAL A 179 -17.36 28.36 -15.40
C VAL A 179 -17.81 29.26 -14.28
N ALA A 180 -17.51 30.56 -14.40
CA ALA A 180 -18.37 31.54 -13.77
C ALA A 180 -19.76 31.23 -14.30
N THR A 181 -20.55 30.48 -13.55
CA THR A 181 -21.99 30.47 -13.70
C THR A 181 -22.39 31.91 -13.42
N VAL A 182 -22.41 32.73 -14.48
CA VAL A 182 -23.30 33.87 -14.55
C VAL A 182 -24.64 33.26 -14.20
N LYS A 183 -25.11 33.63 -13.01
CA LYS A 183 -26.42 33.31 -12.49
C LYS A 183 -27.42 34.07 -13.38
N GLN A 184 -27.56 33.64 -14.63
CA GLN A 184 -28.72 33.95 -15.42
C GLN A 184 -29.70 32.86 -15.06
N GLU A 185 -30.64 33.23 -14.19
CA GLU A 185 -31.84 32.45 -13.97
C GLU A 185 -32.38 32.00 -15.34
N PRO A 186 -32.57 30.68 -15.56
CA PRO A 186 -33.35 30.25 -16.69
C PRO A 186 -34.79 30.64 -16.38
N ASP A 187 -35.23 31.77 -16.91
CA ASP A 187 -36.65 32.13 -16.94
C ASP A 187 -37.34 31.14 -17.90
N PRO A 188 -38.15 30.17 -17.42
CA PRO A 188 -38.77 29.15 -18.28
C PRO A 188 -39.99 29.69 -19.05
N SER A 189 -40.27 30.99 -18.95
CA SER A 189 -41.55 31.58 -19.35
C SER A 189 -41.60 31.99 -20.84
N GLY A 190 -40.46 32.33 -21.46
CA GLY A 190 -40.44 32.89 -22.82
C GLY A 190 -40.69 31.88 -23.95
N SER A 191 -40.30 30.61 -23.76
CA SER A 191 -40.43 29.59 -24.81
C SER A 191 -41.84 29.01 -24.90
N GLN A 192 -42.58 28.91 -23.78
CA GLN A 192 -43.97 28.46 -23.80
C GLN A 192 -44.90 29.47 -24.47
N ASP A 193 -44.74 30.77 -24.21
CA ASP A 193 -45.57 31.82 -24.82
C ASP A 193 -45.36 31.95 -26.34
N GLN A 194 -44.13 31.70 -26.82
CA GLN A 194 -43.87 31.64 -28.27
C GLN A 194 -44.51 30.43 -28.92
N ILE A 195 -44.51 29.27 -28.26
CA ILE A 195 -45.18 28.06 -28.76
C ILE A 195 -46.71 28.23 -28.74
N ILE A 196 -47.26 28.79 -27.67
CA ILE A 196 -48.71 29.01 -27.52
C ILE A 196 -49.21 30.07 -28.53
N SER A 197 -48.47 31.15 -28.73
CA SER A 197 -48.82 32.16 -29.74
C SER A 197 -48.71 31.62 -31.17
N ALA A 198 -47.73 30.77 -31.47
CA ALA A 198 -47.62 30.10 -32.77
C ALA A 198 -48.79 29.13 -33.01
N ILE A 199 -49.20 28.35 -32.00
CA ILE A 199 -50.36 27.44 -32.08
C ILE A 199 -51.65 28.22 -32.31
N ASN A 200 -51.90 29.29 -31.56
CA ASN A 200 -53.09 30.13 -31.73
C ASN A 200 -53.15 30.77 -33.13
N LYS A 201 -52.00 31.24 -33.64
CA LYS A 201 -51.90 31.82 -34.99
C LYS A 201 -52.14 30.78 -36.09
N LEU A 202 -51.69 29.53 -35.89
CA LEU A 202 -51.98 28.43 -36.80
C LEU A 202 -53.47 28.07 -36.78
N SER A 203 -54.09 28.03 -35.59
CA SER A 203 -55.51 27.73 -35.40
C SER A 203 -56.41 28.77 -36.10
N ASP A 204 -56.11 30.07 -35.95
CA ASP A 204 -56.85 31.14 -36.63
C ASP A 204 -56.73 31.05 -38.17
N ARG A 205 -55.54 30.66 -38.68
CA ARG A 205 -55.36 30.40 -40.12
C ARG A 205 -56.19 29.21 -40.59
N LEU A 206 -56.30 28.14 -39.80
CA LEU A 206 -57.13 26.97 -40.12
C LEU A 206 -58.63 27.27 -40.06
N GLN A 207 -59.10 28.09 -39.12
CA GLN A 207 -60.50 28.55 -39.10
C GLN A 207 -60.82 29.43 -40.31
N LYS A 208 -59.95 30.38 -40.66
CA LYS A 208 -60.10 31.20 -41.88
C LYS A 208 -60.13 30.35 -43.15
N PHE A 209 -59.36 29.28 -43.22
CA PHE A 209 -59.36 28.36 -44.36
C PHE A 209 -60.63 27.50 -44.40
N ARG A 210 -61.09 26.96 -43.25
CA ARG A 210 -62.36 26.21 -43.14
C ARG A 210 -63.58 27.04 -43.55
N VAL A 211 -63.64 28.32 -43.18
CA VAL A 211 -64.74 29.21 -43.56
C VAL A 211 -64.74 29.51 -45.07
N LYS A 212 -63.58 29.57 -45.72
CA LYS A 212 -63.48 29.74 -47.18
C LYS A 212 -63.93 28.51 -47.97
N ILE A 213 -63.71 27.30 -47.43
CA ILE A 213 -64.12 26.05 -48.08
C ILE A 213 -65.63 25.77 -47.89
N THR A 214 -66.27 26.37 -46.87
CA THR A 214 -67.69 26.13 -46.53
C THR A 214 -68.65 27.19 -47.11
N ARG A 215 -68.20 28.11 -47.97
CA ARG A 215 -69.13 28.99 -48.71
C ARG A 215 -69.59 28.27 -49.99
N PRO A 216 -70.82 27.77 -50.07
CA PRO A 216 -71.34 27.18 -51.31
C PRO A 216 -71.48 28.26 -52.38
N PHE A 217 -71.13 27.88 -53.61
CA PHE A 217 -71.46 28.61 -54.83
C PHE A 217 -72.95 28.95 -54.83
N LYS A 218 -73.27 30.23 -54.99
CA LYS A 218 -74.55 30.68 -55.51
C LYS A 218 -74.29 31.57 -56.70
#